data_AF-A0A7R9V8E0-F1
#
_entry.id   AF-A0A7R9V8E0-F1
#
_cell.length_a   1.000
_cell.length_b   1.000
_cell.length_c   1.000
_cell.angle_alpha   90.00
_cell.angle_beta   90.00
_cell.angle_gamma   90.00
#
_symmetry.space_group_name_H-M   'P 1'
#
loop_
_entity.id
_entity.type
_entity.pdbx_description
1 polymer ?
#
loop_
_entity_poly.entity_id
_entity_poly.type
_entity_poly.pdbx_seq_one_letter_code
_entity_poly.pdbx_strand_id
1 'polypeptide(L)'
;YGRAAAETIWPQADPIRDKAAAEFGAPISDAVRVFDGFAAAYDFRTRNPKWVLEHITAEGLNGDATRNKSEFFEDPGVDERFRAKLSDFRDSGYDRGHMAPAADLKSSQKAMDESFNLVNISPQIGAGFNRDYWSRFERYIRSLVHKSDGGVYIVTGPLWLPKQDANGNWAMQHPMIGKPPSLVAVPTHYFKVILADARNSTRRDIPKGVHVGAFVMPNAPIDDRIPLSAFAVPLTPLEEVAGTQFFPSYLTTSRRSALDAASSEWRSHGVAQLKPFERISLGHGMAALPAPTTAAVTSLPAPATQDPVPLPKTQMAGGVGHVCELDACRLPGVWRGTRNNGNINGGSGANPQAGKAPRHGRH
;
A
#
# COMPACT_ATOMS: atom_id res chain seq x y z
N TYR A 1 15.14 -22.20 18.81
CA TYR A 1 14.05 -22.84 18.05
C TYR A 1 14.20 -22.44 16.59
N GLY A 2 14.55 -23.39 15.72
CA GLY A 2 14.75 -23.13 14.30
C GLY A 2 13.43 -22.68 13.68
N ARG A 3 13.38 -21.45 13.16
CA ARG A 3 12.24 -20.97 12.37
C ARG A 3 12.21 -21.83 11.11
N ALA A 4 11.09 -22.49 10.83
CA ALA A 4 10.93 -23.24 9.59
C ALA A 4 11.22 -22.30 8.41
N ALA A 5 12.04 -22.76 7.46
CA ALA A 5 12.50 -21.92 6.36
C ALA A 5 11.34 -21.67 5.39
N ALA A 6 11.06 -20.40 5.12
CA ALA A 6 10.15 -20.00 4.05
C ALA A 6 10.59 -20.62 2.72
N GLU A 7 9.64 -21.13 1.95
CA GLU A 7 9.93 -21.73 0.65
C GLU A 7 10.32 -20.64 -0.34
N THR A 8 11.40 -20.88 -1.08
CA THR A 8 11.83 -19.98 -2.16
C THR A 8 11.47 -20.62 -3.49
N ILE A 9 10.47 -20.07 -4.14
CA ILE A 9 10.11 -20.41 -5.50
C ILE A 9 10.85 -19.43 -6.41
N TRP A 10 11.95 -19.90 -6.97
CA TRP A 10 12.56 -19.23 -8.11
C TRP A 10 11.57 -19.32 -9.27
N PRO A 11 11.39 -18.26 -10.09
CA PRO A 11 10.64 -18.37 -11.32
C PRO A 11 11.34 -19.41 -12.23
N GLN A 12 10.96 -20.67 -12.04
CA GLN A 12 11.43 -21.84 -12.76
C GLN A 12 10.20 -22.67 -13.13
N ALA A 13 9.36 -22.06 -13.96
CA ALA A 13 8.66 -22.78 -15.01
C ALA A 13 9.22 -22.19 -16.29
N ASP A 14 10.44 -22.60 -16.65
CA ASP A 14 11.22 -21.89 -17.65
C ASP A 14 10.91 -22.44 -19.05
N PRO A 15 10.06 -21.78 -19.88
CA PRO A 15 9.84 -22.19 -21.26
C PRO A 15 11.12 -22.13 -22.10
N ILE A 16 12.21 -21.55 -21.56
CA ILE A 16 13.51 -21.47 -22.22
C ILE A 16 14.49 -22.54 -21.76
N ARG A 17 14.12 -23.43 -20.81
CA ARG A 17 15.00 -24.48 -20.28
C ARG A 17 15.57 -25.39 -21.36
N ASP A 18 14.78 -25.66 -22.40
CA ASP A 18 15.18 -26.51 -23.53
C ASP A 18 15.90 -25.73 -24.64
N LYS A 19 16.18 -24.44 -24.44
CA LYS A 19 16.91 -23.60 -25.42
C LYS A 19 18.41 -23.69 -25.14
N ALA A 20 19.20 -23.81 -26.21
CA ALA A 20 20.67 -23.73 -26.11
C ALA A 20 21.16 -22.43 -25.43
N ALA A 21 20.43 -21.32 -25.59
CA ALA A 21 20.73 -20.06 -24.92
C ALA A 21 20.66 -20.13 -23.37
N ALA A 22 20.03 -21.16 -22.81
CA ALA A 22 19.88 -21.38 -21.38
C ALA A 22 20.81 -22.49 -20.84
N GLU A 23 21.81 -22.93 -21.61
CA GLU A 23 22.78 -23.97 -21.20
C GLU A 23 23.40 -23.69 -19.81
N PHE A 24 23.66 -22.42 -19.51
CA PHE A 24 24.22 -21.97 -18.23
C PHE A 24 23.20 -21.29 -17.31
N GLY A 25 21.91 -21.44 -17.62
CA GLY A 25 20.80 -20.84 -16.88
C GLY A 25 20.43 -19.43 -17.35
N ALA A 26 19.16 -19.08 -17.16
CA ALA A 26 18.66 -17.72 -17.40
C ALA A 26 19.09 -16.76 -16.27
N PRO A 27 19.28 -15.46 -16.57
CA PRO A 27 19.49 -14.46 -15.52
C PRO A 27 18.33 -14.42 -14.52
N ILE A 28 18.66 -14.33 -13.23
CA ILE A 28 17.69 -14.25 -12.13
C ILE A 28 17.71 -12.81 -11.58
N SER A 29 16.53 -12.18 -11.51
CA SER A 29 16.38 -10.79 -11.05
C SER A 29 15.36 -10.63 -9.92
N ASP A 30 14.68 -11.71 -9.54
CA ASP A 30 13.67 -11.76 -8.51
C ASP A 30 13.54 -13.18 -7.92
N ALA A 31 12.73 -13.27 -6.86
CA ALA A 31 12.32 -14.54 -6.26
C ALA A 31 10.91 -14.42 -5.68
N VAL A 32 10.14 -15.50 -5.68
CA VAL A 32 8.89 -15.60 -4.91
C VAL A 32 9.19 -16.31 -3.59
N ARG A 33 8.82 -15.67 -2.49
CA ARG A 33 8.97 -16.19 -1.13
C ARG A 33 7.60 -16.51 -0.55
N VAL A 34 7.43 -17.73 -0.07
CA VAL A 34 6.15 -18.22 0.45
C VAL A 34 6.27 -18.46 1.95
N PHE A 35 5.34 -17.87 2.70
CA PHE A 35 5.21 -17.92 4.15
C PHE A 35 3.82 -18.44 4.53
N ASP A 36 3.56 -18.70 5.82
CA ASP A 36 2.28 -19.27 6.24
C ASP A 36 1.09 -18.34 5.96
N GLY A 37 1.31 -17.03 6.06
CA GLY A 37 0.27 -16.01 5.95
C GLY A 37 0.23 -15.24 4.62
N PHE A 38 1.30 -15.30 3.84
CA PHE A 38 1.44 -14.48 2.63
C PHE A 38 2.51 -15.05 1.67
N ALA A 39 2.47 -14.58 0.43
CA ALA A 39 3.55 -14.77 -0.53
C ALA A 39 4.05 -13.42 -1.06
N ALA A 40 5.35 -13.28 -1.29
CA ALA A 40 5.97 -12.05 -1.77
C ALA A 40 6.85 -12.31 -2.99
N ALA A 41 6.58 -11.64 -4.12
CA ALA A 41 7.56 -11.55 -5.20
C ALA A 41 8.53 -10.41 -4.88
N TYR A 42 9.82 -10.68 -4.76
CA TYR A 42 10.83 -9.74 -4.29
C TYR A 42 11.78 -9.32 -5.41
N ASP A 43 11.93 -8.01 -5.63
CA ASP A 43 12.80 -7.43 -6.65
C ASP A 43 14.21 -7.16 -6.11
N PHE A 44 15.19 -7.85 -6.68
CA PHE A 44 16.60 -7.75 -6.27
C PHE A 44 17.21 -6.38 -6.51
N ARG A 45 16.72 -5.66 -7.52
CA ARG A 45 17.26 -4.36 -7.90
C ARG A 45 16.80 -3.26 -6.96
N THR A 46 15.52 -3.26 -6.60
CA THR A 46 14.94 -2.22 -5.73
C THR A 46 15.02 -2.59 -4.25
N ARG A 47 15.24 -3.87 -3.93
CA ARG A 47 15.25 -4.42 -2.57
C ARG A 47 13.92 -4.20 -1.85
N ASN A 48 12.84 -4.33 -2.61
CA ASN A 48 11.46 -4.20 -2.18
C ASN A 48 10.66 -5.39 -2.75
N PRO A 49 9.51 -5.76 -2.16
CA PRO A 49 8.55 -6.60 -2.86
C PRO A 49 8.04 -5.89 -4.12
N LYS A 50 7.89 -6.62 -5.23
CA LYS A 50 7.06 -6.22 -6.39
C LYS A 50 5.59 -6.22 -5.98
N TRP A 51 5.19 -7.29 -5.29
CA TRP A 51 3.87 -7.46 -4.70
C TRP A 51 3.95 -8.45 -3.54
N VAL A 52 3.00 -8.32 -2.62
CA VAL A 52 2.71 -9.26 -1.55
C VAL A 52 1.24 -9.63 -1.61
N LEU A 53 0.96 -10.93 -1.68
CA LEU A 53 -0.38 -11.52 -1.74
C LEU A 53 -0.71 -12.15 -0.39
N GLU A 54 -1.86 -11.79 0.17
CA GLU A 54 -2.40 -12.35 1.42
C GLU A 54 -3.90 -12.66 1.27
N HIS A 55 -4.38 -13.60 2.09
CA HIS A 55 -5.80 -13.91 2.24
C HIS A 55 -6.15 -13.87 3.72
N ILE A 56 -7.16 -13.06 4.06
CA ILE A 56 -7.60 -12.87 5.44
C ILE A 56 -9.07 -13.30 5.58
N THR A 57 -9.39 -13.87 6.73
CA THR A 57 -10.74 -14.31 7.09
C THR A 57 -11.10 -13.78 8.47
N ALA A 58 -12.40 -13.73 8.78
CA ALA A 58 -12.84 -13.34 10.12
C ALA A 58 -12.22 -14.21 11.23
N GLU A 59 -12.05 -15.50 10.95
CA GLU A 59 -11.36 -16.43 11.86
C GLU A 59 -9.86 -16.12 11.97
N GLY A 60 -9.17 -15.87 10.86
CA GLY A 60 -7.73 -15.57 10.84
C GLY A 60 -7.35 -14.29 11.59
N LEU A 61 -8.27 -13.32 11.69
CA LEU A 61 -8.09 -12.10 12.47
C LEU A 61 -8.28 -12.30 13.98
N ASN A 62 -8.82 -13.45 14.40
CA ASN A 62 -8.98 -13.80 15.81
C ASN A 62 -7.80 -14.66 16.27
N GLY A 63 -7.15 -14.23 17.36
CA GLY A 63 -6.08 -15.02 17.98
C GLY A 63 -5.16 -14.20 18.88
N ASP A 64 -4.32 -14.92 19.61
CA ASP A 64 -3.47 -14.36 20.67
C ASP A 64 -2.06 -13.98 20.20
N ALA A 65 -1.77 -14.12 18.90
CA ALA A 65 -0.49 -13.66 18.36
C ALA A 65 -0.29 -12.18 18.65
N THR A 66 0.93 -11.80 19.04
CA THR A 66 1.25 -10.44 19.44
C THR A 66 2.56 -9.98 18.82
N ARG A 67 2.52 -8.80 18.23
CA ARG A 67 3.68 -8.17 17.59
C ARG A 67 4.81 -7.87 18.56
N ASN A 68 4.53 -7.84 19.87
CA ASN A 68 5.54 -7.61 20.91
C ASN A 68 6.55 -8.75 21.01
N LYS A 69 6.24 -9.92 20.44
CA LYS A 69 7.13 -11.08 20.36
C LYS A 69 7.86 -11.18 19.01
N SER A 70 7.58 -10.26 18.09
CA SER A 70 8.08 -10.29 16.72
C SER A 70 9.15 -9.22 16.52
N GLU A 71 10.20 -9.57 15.79
CA GLU A 71 11.33 -8.68 15.49
C GLU A 71 11.61 -8.70 13.99
N PHE A 72 11.95 -7.54 13.44
CA PHE A 72 12.38 -7.44 12.04
C PHE A 72 13.67 -8.22 11.81
N PHE A 73 13.72 -8.98 10.71
CA PHE A 73 14.89 -9.78 10.35
C PHE A 73 15.12 -9.81 8.84
N GLU A 74 16.39 -9.95 8.47
CA GLU A 74 16.81 -10.04 7.08
C GLU A 74 16.60 -11.47 6.56
N ASP A 75 16.15 -11.61 5.31
CA ASP A 75 15.80 -12.93 4.78
C ASP A 75 17.03 -13.77 4.37
N PRO A 76 17.35 -14.89 5.04
CA PRO A 76 18.49 -15.72 4.68
C PRO A 76 18.38 -16.37 3.30
N GLY A 77 17.17 -16.54 2.74
CA GLY A 77 16.95 -17.12 1.41
C GLY A 77 17.09 -16.13 0.26
N VAL A 78 17.34 -14.84 0.53
CA VAL A 78 17.76 -13.87 -0.50
C VAL A 78 19.27 -13.71 -0.42
N ASP A 79 19.95 -13.80 -1.56
CA ASP A 79 21.39 -13.54 -1.66
C ASP A 79 21.74 -12.18 -1.00
N GLU A 80 22.80 -12.15 -0.20
CA GLU A 80 23.17 -10.98 0.59
C GLU A 80 23.36 -9.71 -0.28
N ARG A 81 23.78 -9.87 -1.54
CA ARG A 81 23.95 -8.75 -2.49
C ARG A 81 22.64 -8.03 -2.79
N PHE A 82 21.52 -8.75 -2.75
CA PHE A 82 20.19 -8.26 -3.15
C PHE A 82 19.24 -8.08 -1.96
N ARG A 83 19.68 -8.46 -0.76
CA ARG A 83 18.90 -8.39 0.47
C ARG A 83 18.83 -6.95 1.00
N ALA A 84 17.65 -6.52 1.42
CA ALA A 84 17.53 -5.35 2.29
C ALA A 84 18.06 -5.70 3.68
N LYS A 85 18.81 -4.78 4.31
CA LYS A 85 19.41 -4.97 5.64
C LYS A 85 18.73 -4.10 6.67
N LEU A 86 18.73 -4.53 7.94
CA LEU A 86 18.18 -3.73 9.04
C LEU A 86 18.92 -2.39 9.18
N SER A 87 20.21 -2.37 8.84
CA SER A 87 21.05 -1.18 8.82
C SER A 87 20.60 -0.14 7.80
N ASP A 88 19.94 -0.54 6.71
CA ASP A 88 19.54 0.39 5.63
C ASP A 88 18.43 1.34 6.09
N PHE A 89 17.58 0.85 7.01
CA PHE A 89 16.46 1.61 7.58
C PHE A 89 16.85 2.45 8.80
N ARG A 90 17.94 2.08 9.49
CA ARG A 90 18.39 2.80 10.70
C ARG A 90 18.74 4.25 10.33
N ASP A 91 18.15 5.20 11.07
CA ASP A 91 18.35 6.65 10.89
C ASP A 91 18.08 7.17 9.47
N SER A 92 17.31 6.41 8.66
CA SER A 92 17.00 6.77 7.27
C SER A 92 15.89 7.82 7.13
N GLY A 93 15.11 8.05 8.20
CA GLY A 93 13.89 8.85 8.16
C GLY A 93 12.64 8.08 7.68
N TYR A 94 12.78 6.80 7.31
CA TYR A 94 11.68 5.95 6.85
C TYR A 94 11.37 4.83 7.84
N ASP A 95 10.09 4.49 7.94
CA ASP A 95 9.64 3.31 8.65
C ASP A 95 9.87 2.04 7.82
N ARG A 96 10.01 0.93 8.55
CA ARG A 96 9.87 -0.43 8.00
C ARG A 96 8.37 -0.74 7.83
N GLY A 97 7.80 -0.27 6.72
CA GLY A 97 6.38 -0.43 6.40
C GLY A 97 6.06 -1.84 5.91
N HIS A 98 5.04 -2.48 6.49
CA HIS A 98 4.60 -3.81 6.10
C HIS A 98 3.72 -3.75 4.85
N MET A 99 3.87 -4.70 3.93
CA MET A 99 2.90 -4.91 2.85
C MET A 99 1.74 -5.79 3.33
N ALA A 100 2.04 -7.02 3.81
CA ALA A 100 1.17 -7.88 4.60
C ALA A 100 1.28 -7.50 6.10
N PRO A 101 0.26 -6.88 6.71
CA PRO A 101 0.35 -6.37 8.07
C PRO A 101 0.37 -7.48 9.12
N ALA A 102 1.20 -7.33 10.17
CA ALA A 102 1.21 -8.27 11.30
C ALA A 102 -0.18 -8.50 11.93
N ALA A 103 -1.02 -7.46 11.95
CA ALA A 103 -2.38 -7.52 12.52
C ALA A 103 -3.35 -8.38 11.71
N ASP A 104 -2.98 -8.79 10.49
CA ASP A 104 -3.78 -9.65 9.63
C ASP A 104 -3.52 -11.15 9.92
N LEU A 105 -2.46 -11.44 10.69
CA LEU A 105 -1.95 -12.79 10.97
C LEU A 105 -2.12 -13.16 12.44
N LYS A 106 -3.25 -12.77 13.04
CA LYS A 106 -3.50 -12.89 14.49
C LYS A 106 -3.70 -14.33 14.97
N SER A 107 -4.15 -15.22 14.10
CA SER A 107 -4.36 -16.64 14.41
C SER A 107 -3.07 -17.44 14.60
N SER A 108 -1.92 -16.95 14.12
CA SER A 108 -0.64 -17.67 14.17
C SER A 108 0.53 -16.74 14.51
N GLN A 109 1.17 -16.98 15.66
CA GLN A 109 2.38 -16.24 16.04
C GLN A 109 3.51 -16.45 15.03
N LYS A 110 3.64 -17.64 14.44
CA LYS A 110 4.64 -17.91 13.40
C LYS A 110 4.40 -17.06 12.17
N ALA A 111 3.18 -17.03 11.64
CA ALA A 111 2.84 -16.21 10.47
C ALA A 111 3.05 -14.72 10.77
N MET A 112 2.65 -14.27 11.97
CA MET A 112 2.93 -12.91 12.42
C MET A 112 4.42 -12.60 12.47
N ASP A 113 5.25 -13.48 13.05
CA ASP A 113 6.69 -13.30 13.09
C ASP A 113 7.28 -13.24 11.67
N GLU A 114 6.79 -14.07 10.74
CA GLU A 114 7.20 -14.05 9.34
C GLU A 114 6.88 -12.75 8.61
N SER A 115 5.82 -12.03 9.00
CA SER A 115 5.52 -10.71 8.41
C SER A 115 6.58 -9.64 8.70
N PHE A 116 7.44 -9.85 9.70
CA PHE A 116 8.56 -8.97 10.03
C PHE A 116 9.81 -9.24 9.17
N ASN A 117 9.76 -10.21 8.28
CA ASN A 117 10.82 -10.46 7.30
C ASN A 117 10.93 -9.29 6.31
N LEU A 118 12.15 -8.80 6.06
CA LEU A 118 12.38 -7.65 5.17
C LEU A 118 11.94 -7.85 3.71
N VAL A 119 11.65 -9.07 3.23
CA VAL A 119 11.00 -9.25 1.91
C VAL A 119 9.55 -8.74 1.86
N ASN A 120 8.90 -8.58 3.02
CA ASN A 120 7.57 -7.99 3.17
C ASN A 120 7.63 -6.48 3.49
N ILE A 121 8.83 -5.89 3.56
CA ILE A 121 9.03 -4.53 4.06
C ILE A 121 9.44 -3.58 2.94
N SER A 122 8.95 -2.35 3.04
CA SER A 122 9.30 -1.26 2.14
C SER A 122 9.45 0.07 2.90
N PRO A 123 10.33 1.01 2.46
CA PRO A 123 10.51 2.30 3.13
C PRO A 123 9.28 3.22 3.04
N GLN A 124 8.55 3.36 4.14
CA GLN A 124 7.35 4.20 4.21
C GLN A 124 7.58 5.48 5.01
N ILE A 125 6.93 6.57 4.61
CA ILE A 125 6.79 7.75 5.47
C ILE A 125 6.04 7.34 6.74
N GLY A 126 6.59 7.68 7.91
CA GLY A 126 6.03 7.28 9.20
C GLY A 126 4.77 8.06 9.57
N ALA A 127 4.95 9.28 10.05
CA ALA A 127 3.85 10.16 10.47
C ALA A 127 3.05 10.67 9.27
N GLY A 128 1.72 10.62 9.38
CA GLY A 128 0.76 10.97 8.34
C GLY A 128 0.54 9.89 7.27
N PHE A 129 1.32 8.80 7.27
CA PHE A 129 1.18 7.71 6.29
C PHE A 129 1.16 6.33 6.96
N ASN A 130 2.30 5.64 7.13
CA ASN A 130 2.37 4.27 7.67
C ASN A 130 1.61 4.14 9.00
N ARG A 131 1.87 5.07 9.93
CA ARG A 131 1.33 5.01 11.30
C ARG A 131 -0.11 5.53 11.41
N ASP A 132 -0.62 6.16 10.35
CA ASP A 132 -1.88 6.91 10.35
C ASP A 132 -2.80 6.43 9.21
N TYR A 133 -2.75 7.08 8.05
CA TYR A 133 -3.68 6.83 6.94
C TYR A 133 -3.59 5.41 6.39
N TRP A 134 -2.38 4.88 6.20
CA TRP A 134 -2.17 3.50 5.73
C TRP A 134 -2.70 2.48 6.73
N SER A 135 -2.41 2.66 8.03
CA SER A 135 -2.96 1.80 9.08
C SER A 135 -4.49 1.88 9.19
N ARG A 136 -5.10 3.05 8.95
CA ARG A 136 -6.57 3.20 8.84
C ARG A 136 -7.12 2.42 7.65
N PHE A 137 -6.44 2.45 6.52
CA PHE A 137 -6.82 1.69 5.34
C PHE A 137 -6.73 0.18 5.58
N GLU A 138 -5.67 -0.31 6.23
CA GLU A 138 -5.56 -1.72 6.64
C GLU A 138 -6.69 -2.13 7.60
N ARG A 139 -7.08 -1.27 8.55
CA ARG A 139 -8.24 -1.52 9.42
C ARG A 139 -9.55 -1.59 8.64
N TYR A 140 -9.72 -0.73 7.63
CA TYR A 140 -10.88 -0.79 6.74
C TYR A 140 -10.93 -2.14 6.02
N ILE A 141 -9.82 -2.61 5.45
CA ILE A 141 -9.73 -3.92 4.78
C ILE A 141 -10.11 -5.05 5.74
N ARG A 142 -9.56 -5.06 6.96
CA ARG A 142 -9.95 -6.03 8.00
C ARG A 142 -11.45 -5.99 8.30
N SER A 143 -12.09 -4.82 8.28
CA SER A 143 -13.54 -4.75 8.51
C SER A 143 -14.38 -5.43 7.40
N LEU A 144 -13.83 -5.55 6.19
CA LEU A 144 -14.52 -6.19 5.06
C LEU A 144 -14.68 -7.70 5.24
N VAL A 145 -13.85 -8.36 6.05
CA VAL A 145 -14.01 -9.82 6.30
C VAL A 145 -15.36 -10.16 6.92
N HIS A 146 -15.98 -9.22 7.65
CA HIS A 146 -17.32 -9.39 8.24
C HIS A 146 -18.46 -9.18 7.24
N LYS A 147 -18.13 -8.83 6.00
CA LYS A 147 -19.06 -8.66 4.87
C LYS A 147 -18.82 -9.71 3.78
N SER A 148 -17.75 -10.50 3.92
CA SER A 148 -17.23 -11.39 2.89
C SER A 148 -16.87 -12.73 3.53
N ASP A 149 -17.85 -13.64 3.57
CA ASP A 149 -17.69 -14.95 4.20
C ASP A 149 -16.61 -15.80 3.52
N GLY A 150 -16.32 -15.59 2.23
CA GLY A 150 -15.19 -16.20 1.52
C GLY A 150 -13.82 -15.58 1.85
N GLY A 151 -13.80 -14.58 2.73
CA GLY A 151 -12.62 -13.80 3.08
C GLY A 151 -12.30 -12.68 2.09
N VAL A 152 -11.14 -12.08 2.31
CA VAL A 152 -10.63 -10.96 1.53
C VAL A 152 -9.22 -11.29 1.06
N TYR A 153 -8.98 -11.20 -0.24
CA TYR A 153 -7.68 -11.39 -0.87
C TYR A 153 -7.09 -10.02 -1.17
N ILE A 154 -5.84 -9.79 -0.78
CA ILE A 154 -5.18 -8.49 -0.93
C ILE A 154 -3.86 -8.68 -1.64
N VAL A 155 -3.62 -7.87 -2.66
CA VAL A 155 -2.30 -7.68 -3.24
C VAL A 155 -1.82 -6.27 -2.90
N THR A 156 -0.68 -6.18 -2.22
CA THR A 156 -0.08 -4.91 -1.80
C THR A 156 1.30 -4.77 -2.43
N GLY A 157 1.66 -3.58 -2.90
CA GLY A 157 3.01 -3.36 -3.41
C GLY A 157 3.37 -1.89 -3.57
N PRO A 158 4.65 -1.59 -3.78
CA PRO A 158 5.12 -0.24 -4.08
C PRO A 158 4.95 0.10 -5.57
N LEU A 159 4.94 1.39 -5.90
CA LEU A 159 4.94 1.90 -7.28
C LEU A 159 5.96 3.01 -7.47
N TRP A 160 6.59 2.98 -8.66
CA TRP A 160 7.45 4.03 -9.18
C TRP A 160 6.67 4.82 -10.23
N LEU A 161 6.04 5.94 -9.83
CA LEU A 161 5.28 6.78 -10.76
C LEU A 161 6.11 8.01 -11.16
N PRO A 162 6.37 8.20 -12.47
CA PRO A 162 7.14 9.35 -12.94
C PRO A 162 6.31 10.63 -12.81
N LYS A 163 6.97 11.78 -12.86
CA LYS A 163 6.34 13.10 -12.92
C LYS A 163 6.93 13.87 -14.09
N GLN A 164 6.16 14.80 -14.63
CA GLN A 164 6.68 15.72 -15.62
C GLN A 164 7.59 16.76 -14.94
N ASP A 165 8.75 17.00 -15.54
CA ASP A 165 9.63 18.12 -15.16
C ASP A 165 9.05 19.47 -15.60
N ALA A 166 9.74 20.56 -15.29
CA ALA A 166 9.31 21.91 -15.67
C ALA A 166 9.17 22.14 -17.20
N ASN A 167 9.78 21.27 -18.01
CA ASN A 167 9.73 21.32 -19.46
C ASN A 167 8.68 20.35 -20.04
N GLY A 168 7.94 19.63 -19.20
CA GLY A 168 6.93 18.65 -19.60
C GLY A 168 7.48 17.25 -19.91
N ASN A 169 8.77 16.97 -19.69
CA ASN A 169 9.35 15.64 -19.92
C ASN A 169 9.07 14.72 -18.73
N TRP A 170 8.76 13.45 -19.00
CA TRP A 170 8.60 12.45 -17.94
C TRP A 170 9.95 12.07 -17.34
N ALA A 171 10.06 12.21 -16.02
CA ALA A 171 11.22 11.82 -15.25
C ALA A 171 10.83 10.99 -14.01
N MET A 172 11.68 10.04 -13.64
CA MET A 172 11.57 9.29 -12.40
C MET A 172 12.63 9.77 -11.42
N GLN A 173 12.18 10.22 -10.25
CA GLN A 173 13.07 10.54 -9.13
C GLN A 173 12.50 9.97 -7.85
N HIS A 174 13.32 9.23 -7.11
CA HIS A 174 12.97 8.73 -5.79
C HIS A 174 14.22 8.66 -4.91
N PRO A 175 14.09 8.84 -3.58
CA PRO A 175 15.20 8.62 -2.66
C PRO A 175 15.64 7.16 -2.62
N MET A 176 16.84 6.93 -2.11
CA MET A 176 17.33 5.61 -1.77
C MET A 176 18.00 5.65 -0.40
N ILE A 177 17.88 4.58 0.38
CA ILE A 177 18.44 4.45 1.73
C ILE A 177 19.50 3.33 1.78
N GLY A 178 20.31 3.31 2.83
CA GLY A 178 21.43 2.38 2.98
C GLY A 178 22.74 2.94 2.44
N LYS A 179 23.69 2.05 2.10
CA LYS A 179 25.03 2.43 1.65
C LYS A 179 25.33 1.86 0.26
N PRO A 180 25.86 2.66 -0.68
CA PRO A 180 26.32 2.15 -1.97
C PRO A 180 27.34 1.00 -1.78
N PRO A 181 27.32 -0.03 -2.65
CA PRO A 181 26.44 -0.21 -3.81
C PRO A 181 25.06 -0.81 -3.49
N SER A 182 24.77 -1.13 -2.23
CA SER A 182 23.55 -1.81 -1.80
C SER A 182 22.50 -0.85 -1.25
N LEU A 183 21.85 -0.12 -2.16
CA LEU A 183 20.81 0.84 -1.80
C LEU A 183 19.39 0.25 -1.92
N VAL A 184 18.51 0.57 -0.97
CA VAL A 184 17.08 0.24 -1.03
C VAL A 184 16.33 1.42 -1.63
N ALA A 185 15.50 1.17 -2.66
CA ALA A 185 14.68 2.21 -3.28
C ALA A 185 13.54 2.63 -2.33
N VAL A 186 13.30 3.93 -2.21
CA VAL A 186 12.15 4.47 -1.48
C VAL A 186 10.99 4.69 -2.46
N PRO A 187 9.81 4.10 -2.22
CA PRO A 187 8.66 4.30 -3.08
C PRO A 187 8.14 5.70 -3.25
N THR A 188 7.63 5.98 -4.45
CA THR A 188 6.81 7.16 -4.70
C THR A 188 5.38 6.97 -4.19
N HIS A 189 4.84 5.76 -4.35
CA HIS A 189 3.47 5.40 -4.05
C HIS A 189 3.38 3.94 -3.58
N TYR A 190 2.25 3.58 -3.01
CA TYR A 190 1.85 2.20 -2.75
C TYR A 190 0.47 1.94 -3.32
N PHE A 191 0.23 0.68 -3.68
CA PHE A 191 -1.08 0.20 -4.08
C PHE A 191 -1.59 -0.88 -3.13
N LYS A 192 -2.92 -0.98 -3.03
CA LYS A 192 -3.60 -2.23 -2.63
C LYS A 192 -4.68 -2.55 -3.65
N VAL A 193 -4.71 -3.80 -4.11
CA VAL A 193 -5.83 -4.39 -4.85
C VAL A 193 -6.53 -5.38 -3.93
N ILE A 194 -7.81 -5.14 -3.68
CA ILE A 194 -8.62 -5.88 -2.71
C ILE A 194 -9.69 -6.64 -3.47
N LEU A 195 -9.82 -7.94 -3.25
CA LEU A 195 -10.92 -8.78 -3.71
C LEU A 195 -11.65 -9.35 -2.50
N ALA A 196 -12.90 -8.96 -2.32
CA ALA A 196 -13.76 -9.37 -1.22
C ALA A 196 -14.83 -10.34 -1.74
N ASP A 197 -14.82 -11.59 -1.24
CA ASP A 197 -15.74 -12.63 -1.69
C ASP A 197 -17.00 -12.66 -0.82
N ALA A 198 -18.02 -11.92 -1.24
CA ALA A 198 -19.33 -11.82 -0.59
C ALA A 198 -20.40 -12.69 -1.27
N ARG A 199 -20.03 -13.66 -2.13
CA ARG A 199 -21.00 -14.51 -2.86
C ARG A 199 -21.95 -15.25 -1.91
N ASN A 200 -21.42 -15.68 -0.77
CA ASN A 200 -22.15 -16.44 0.23
C ASN A 200 -22.60 -15.60 1.43
N SER A 201 -22.49 -14.28 1.36
CA SER A 201 -22.84 -13.40 2.48
C SER A 201 -24.26 -13.67 2.96
N THR A 202 -24.38 -13.94 4.26
CA THR A 202 -25.68 -14.15 4.93
C THR A 202 -26.41 -12.84 5.25
N ARG A 203 -25.73 -11.70 5.13
CA ARG A 203 -26.27 -10.37 5.42
C ARG A 203 -27.13 -9.85 4.27
N ARG A 204 -28.34 -9.37 4.59
CA ARG A 204 -29.29 -8.84 3.59
C ARG A 204 -28.92 -7.45 3.06
N ASP A 205 -28.14 -6.69 3.82
CA ASP A 205 -27.71 -5.33 3.48
C ASP A 205 -26.42 -5.31 2.65
N ILE A 206 -25.79 -6.47 2.42
CA ILE A 206 -24.56 -6.61 1.65
C ILE A 206 -24.89 -7.10 0.24
N PRO A 207 -24.47 -6.40 -0.83
CA PRO A 207 -24.59 -6.90 -2.19
C PRO A 207 -23.85 -8.24 -2.31
N LYS A 208 -24.54 -9.26 -2.83
CA LYS A 208 -23.93 -10.57 -3.07
C LYS A 208 -23.08 -10.53 -4.33
N GLY A 209 -21.86 -11.04 -4.23
CA GLY A 209 -20.95 -11.08 -5.37
C GLY A 209 -19.50 -11.07 -4.94
N VAL A 210 -18.62 -10.99 -5.93
CA VAL A 210 -17.21 -10.66 -5.69
C VAL A 210 -17.06 -9.18 -5.94
N HIS A 211 -16.44 -8.50 -4.98
CA HIS A 211 -16.17 -7.08 -5.05
C HIS A 211 -14.68 -6.82 -5.16
N VAL A 212 -14.24 -6.04 -6.14
CA VAL A 212 -12.83 -5.72 -6.34
C VAL A 212 -12.62 -4.21 -6.32
N GLY A 213 -11.54 -3.75 -5.72
CA GLY A 213 -11.15 -2.34 -5.78
C GLY A 213 -9.64 -2.18 -5.74
N ALA A 214 -9.14 -1.22 -6.49
CA ALA A 214 -7.73 -0.88 -6.54
C ALA A 214 -7.54 0.57 -6.05
N PHE A 215 -6.52 0.77 -5.20
CA PHE A 215 -6.24 2.06 -4.59
C PHE A 215 -4.75 2.36 -4.69
N VAL A 216 -4.41 3.61 -5.02
CA VAL A 216 -3.02 4.10 -5.09
C VAL A 216 -2.88 5.33 -4.21
N MET A 217 -1.91 5.29 -3.30
CA MET A 217 -1.64 6.36 -2.34
C MET A 217 -0.18 6.82 -2.44
N PRO A 218 0.10 8.13 -2.36
CA PRO A 218 1.48 8.63 -2.30
C PRO A 218 2.15 8.19 -1.02
N ASN A 219 3.45 7.88 -1.10
CA ASN A 219 4.29 7.65 0.07
C ASN A 219 4.66 9.00 0.72
N ALA A 220 3.65 9.67 1.28
CA ALA A 220 3.72 11.01 1.84
C ALA A 220 2.61 11.17 2.89
N PRO A 221 2.69 12.17 3.80
CA PRO A 221 1.60 12.45 4.72
C PRO A 221 0.28 12.70 3.99
N ILE A 222 -0.80 12.07 4.42
CA ILE A 222 -2.15 12.22 3.86
C ILE A 222 -3.07 12.82 4.93
N ASP A 223 -3.83 13.85 4.54
CA ASP A 223 -4.84 14.43 5.42
C ASP A 223 -5.96 13.42 5.69
N ASP A 224 -6.25 13.17 6.96
CA ASP A 224 -7.23 12.20 7.43
C ASP A 224 -8.66 12.43 6.92
N ARG A 225 -8.96 13.63 6.41
CA ARG A 225 -10.26 14.04 5.86
C ARG A 225 -10.44 13.65 4.39
N ILE A 226 -9.36 13.38 3.67
CA ILE A 226 -9.47 12.91 2.28
C ILE A 226 -10.18 11.54 2.32
N PRO A 227 -11.25 11.32 1.55
CA PRO A 227 -11.94 10.03 1.56
C PRO A 227 -11.12 8.99 0.79
N LEU A 228 -11.14 7.73 1.26
CA LEU A 228 -10.44 6.62 0.58
C LEU A 228 -10.84 6.48 -0.89
N SER A 229 -12.10 6.75 -1.22
CA SER A 229 -12.60 6.70 -2.60
C SER A 229 -11.85 7.64 -3.54
N ALA A 230 -11.28 8.76 -3.07
CA ALA A 230 -10.47 9.66 -3.89
C ALA A 230 -9.16 9.01 -4.41
N PHE A 231 -8.71 7.94 -3.76
CA PHE A 231 -7.54 7.15 -4.14
C PHE A 231 -7.88 5.92 -4.97
N ALA A 232 -9.16 5.67 -5.27
CA ALA A 232 -9.57 4.57 -6.14
C ALA A 232 -8.99 4.78 -7.55
N VAL A 233 -8.53 3.72 -8.18
CA VAL A 233 -7.97 3.75 -9.55
C VAL A 233 -8.51 2.60 -10.38
N PRO A 234 -8.63 2.77 -11.70
CA PRO A 234 -8.88 1.65 -12.60
C PRO A 234 -7.76 0.60 -12.51
N LEU A 235 -8.12 -0.67 -12.61
CA LEU A 235 -7.20 -1.81 -12.58
C LEU A 235 -6.26 -1.80 -13.78
N THR A 236 -6.75 -1.58 -14.99
CA THR A 236 -5.92 -1.70 -16.20
C THR A 236 -4.70 -0.76 -16.17
N PRO A 237 -4.85 0.56 -15.95
CA PRO A 237 -3.72 1.46 -15.72
C PRO A 237 -2.83 1.09 -14.53
N LEU A 238 -3.39 0.53 -13.45
CA LEU A 238 -2.58 0.06 -12.32
C LEU A 238 -1.71 -1.15 -12.73
N GLU A 239 -2.27 -2.10 -13.48
CA GLU A 239 -1.54 -3.27 -14.00
C GLU A 239 -0.38 -2.82 -14.93
N GLU A 240 -0.61 -1.80 -15.76
CA GLU A 240 0.41 -1.20 -16.63
C GLU A 240 1.59 -0.60 -15.84
N VAL A 241 1.32 0.26 -14.85
CA VAL A 241 2.38 0.92 -14.08
C VAL A 241 3.04 0.01 -13.04
N ALA A 242 2.33 -1.02 -12.57
CA ALA A 242 2.86 -2.04 -11.67
C ALA A 242 3.61 -3.16 -12.42
N GLY A 243 3.41 -3.28 -13.73
CA GLY A 243 3.92 -4.40 -14.54
C GLY A 243 3.41 -5.75 -14.02
N THR A 244 2.19 -5.81 -13.49
CA THR A 244 1.65 -6.97 -12.77
C THR A 244 0.18 -7.14 -13.12
N GLN A 245 -0.25 -8.35 -13.48
CA GLN A 245 -1.68 -8.68 -13.63
C GLN A 245 -2.24 -9.19 -12.30
N PHE A 246 -3.34 -8.61 -11.84
CA PHE A 246 -3.96 -8.99 -10.58
C PHE A 246 -5.08 -10.01 -10.81
N PHE A 247 -5.15 -11.02 -9.93
CA PHE A 247 -6.18 -12.08 -9.94
C PHE A 247 -6.53 -12.63 -11.35
N PRO A 248 -5.52 -13.02 -12.18
CA PRO A 248 -5.74 -13.31 -13.60
C PRO A 248 -6.71 -14.47 -13.85
N SER A 249 -6.83 -15.41 -12.92
CA SER A 249 -7.78 -16.53 -13.01
C SER A 249 -9.25 -16.11 -12.83
N TYR A 250 -9.52 -14.95 -12.22
CA TYR A 250 -10.88 -14.46 -11.96
C TYR A 250 -11.24 -13.24 -12.80
N LEU A 251 -10.31 -12.29 -12.95
CA LEU A 251 -10.52 -11.07 -13.69
C LEU A 251 -10.38 -11.36 -15.19
N THR A 252 -11.51 -11.46 -15.88
CA THR A 252 -11.59 -11.47 -17.35
C THR A 252 -11.52 -10.04 -17.89
N THR A 253 -11.34 -9.87 -19.20
CA THR A 253 -11.38 -8.54 -19.85
C THR A 253 -12.67 -7.78 -19.53
N SER A 254 -13.83 -8.45 -19.59
CA SER A 254 -15.13 -7.83 -19.28
C SER A 254 -15.23 -7.36 -17.82
N ARG A 255 -14.76 -8.18 -16.87
CA ARG A 255 -14.73 -7.79 -15.45
C ARG A 255 -13.77 -6.63 -15.20
N ARG A 256 -12.60 -6.61 -15.86
CA ARG A 256 -11.66 -5.46 -15.77
C ARG A 256 -12.32 -4.18 -16.25
N SER A 257 -12.93 -4.18 -17.44
CA SER A 257 -13.61 -3.00 -17.99
C SER A 257 -14.73 -2.49 -17.08
N ALA A 258 -15.52 -3.38 -16.49
CA ALA A 258 -16.56 -2.98 -15.55
C ALA A 258 -16.00 -2.36 -14.25
N LEU A 259 -14.93 -2.94 -13.72
CA LEU A 259 -14.24 -2.41 -12.53
C LEU A 259 -13.52 -1.09 -12.80
N ASP A 260 -12.96 -0.90 -14.00
CA ASP A 260 -12.31 0.35 -14.41
C ASP A 260 -13.32 1.50 -14.45
N ALA A 261 -14.50 1.25 -15.02
CA ALA A 261 -15.60 2.20 -15.02
C ALA A 261 -16.07 2.51 -13.60
N ALA A 262 -16.34 1.49 -12.78
CA ALA A 262 -16.78 1.66 -11.41
C ALA A 262 -15.76 2.44 -10.56
N SER A 263 -14.47 2.11 -10.68
CA SER A 263 -13.39 2.77 -9.96
C SER A 263 -13.28 4.25 -10.32
N SER A 264 -13.49 4.59 -11.60
CA SER A 264 -13.52 5.97 -12.07
C SER A 264 -14.66 6.77 -11.44
N GLU A 265 -15.86 6.19 -11.34
CA GLU A 265 -17.01 6.81 -10.68
C GLU A 265 -16.80 7.00 -9.17
N TRP A 266 -16.27 5.99 -8.48
CA TRP A 266 -15.92 6.10 -7.05
C TRP A 266 -14.85 7.15 -6.80
N ARG A 267 -13.85 7.25 -7.69
CA ARG A 267 -12.83 8.29 -7.63
C ARG A 267 -13.43 9.67 -7.81
N SER A 268 -14.28 9.86 -8.82
CA SER A 268 -15.00 11.13 -9.04
C SER A 268 -15.82 11.53 -7.81
N HIS A 269 -16.55 10.60 -7.21
CA HIS A 269 -17.30 10.83 -5.97
C HIS A 269 -16.40 11.22 -4.79
N GLY A 270 -15.24 10.59 -4.64
CA GLY A 270 -14.26 10.96 -3.61
C GLY A 270 -13.66 12.35 -3.84
N VAL A 271 -13.27 12.67 -5.07
CA VAL A 271 -12.68 13.96 -5.46
C VAL A 271 -13.69 15.11 -5.34
N ALA A 272 -14.98 14.87 -5.62
CA ALA A 272 -16.03 15.87 -5.49
C ALA A 272 -16.15 16.43 -4.05
N GLN A 273 -15.80 15.62 -3.04
CA GLN A 273 -15.84 16.01 -1.62
C GLN A 273 -14.64 16.86 -1.19
N LEU A 274 -13.59 16.95 -2.02
CA LEU A 274 -12.36 17.66 -1.68
C LEU A 274 -12.47 19.17 -1.93
N LYS A 275 -11.75 19.95 -1.12
CA LYS A 275 -11.53 21.38 -1.34
C LYS A 275 -10.62 21.60 -2.55
N PRO A 276 -10.65 22.79 -3.20
CA PRO A 276 -9.87 23.05 -4.40
C PRO A 276 -8.36 22.73 -4.28
N PHE A 277 -7.71 23.12 -3.18
CA PHE A 277 -6.28 22.86 -2.99
C PHE A 277 -5.97 21.36 -2.80
N GLU A 278 -6.87 20.61 -2.16
CA GLU A 278 -6.75 19.15 -1.97
C GLU A 278 -6.85 18.41 -3.31
N ARG A 279 -7.75 18.87 -4.19
CA ARG A 279 -7.89 18.35 -5.57
C ARG A 279 -6.60 18.54 -6.36
N ILE A 280 -6.00 19.73 -6.28
CA ILE A 280 -4.73 20.04 -6.95
C ILE A 280 -3.61 19.13 -6.42
N SER A 281 -3.49 19.01 -5.10
CA SER A 281 -2.46 18.16 -4.48
C SER A 281 -2.60 16.69 -4.88
N LEU A 282 -3.82 16.16 -4.86
CA LEU A 282 -4.11 14.77 -5.26
C LEU A 282 -3.83 14.55 -6.75
N GLY A 283 -4.22 15.50 -7.61
CA GLY A 283 -3.98 15.46 -9.06
C GLY A 283 -2.49 15.36 -9.39
N HIS A 284 -1.65 16.17 -8.74
CA HIS A 284 -0.19 16.10 -8.92
C HIS A 284 0.41 14.79 -8.40
N GLY A 285 -0.15 14.22 -7.33
CA GLY A 285 0.28 12.92 -6.81
C GLY A 285 0.03 11.79 -7.80
N MET A 286 -1.10 11.83 -8.50
CA MET A 286 -1.56 10.73 -9.35
C MET A 286 -1.49 11.03 -10.86
N ALA A 287 -0.65 11.98 -11.28
CA ALA A 287 -0.60 12.47 -12.66
C ALA A 287 -0.24 11.40 -13.71
N ALA A 288 0.49 10.35 -13.30
CA ALA A 288 0.85 9.22 -14.17
C ALA A 288 -0.28 8.18 -14.32
N LEU A 289 -1.41 8.36 -13.62
CA LEU A 289 -2.59 7.51 -13.73
C LEU A 289 -3.74 8.32 -14.35
N PRO A 290 -4.69 7.68 -15.07
CA PRO A 290 -5.76 8.39 -15.73
C PRO A 290 -6.52 9.28 -14.75
N ALA A 291 -6.83 10.51 -15.16
CA ALA A 291 -7.74 11.37 -14.43
C ALA A 291 -9.14 10.72 -14.38
N PRO A 292 -9.98 11.05 -13.36
CA PRO A 292 -11.38 10.66 -13.40
C PRO A 292 -12.03 11.20 -14.68
N THR A 293 -12.96 10.45 -15.26
CA THR A 293 -13.71 10.86 -16.44
C THR A 293 -14.38 12.23 -16.21
N THR A 294 -14.07 13.19 -17.08
CA THR A 294 -14.45 14.61 -16.96
C THR A 294 -15.96 14.87 -16.97
N ALA A 295 -16.78 13.89 -17.37
CA ALA A 295 -18.24 14.02 -17.41
C ALA A 295 -18.88 14.31 -16.03
N ALA A 296 -18.21 13.96 -14.92
CA ALA A 296 -18.74 14.21 -13.57
C ALA A 296 -18.24 15.52 -12.93
N VAL A 297 -17.19 16.16 -13.47
CA VAL A 297 -16.51 17.29 -12.80
C VAL A 297 -16.97 18.65 -13.32
N THR A 298 -17.51 18.73 -14.54
CA THR A 298 -17.92 20.01 -15.17
C THR A 298 -19.32 20.51 -14.82
N SER A 299 -20.14 19.76 -14.05
CA SER A 299 -21.52 20.17 -13.77
C SER A 299 -21.95 20.13 -12.30
N LEU A 300 -21.03 19.92 -11.35
CA LEU A 300 -21.39 19.97 -9.94
C LEU A 300 -21.14 21.37 -9.39
N PRO A 301 -22.18 22.07 -8.89
CA PRO A 301 -21.99 23.36 -8.25
C PRO A 301 -21.01 23.20 -7.09
N ALA A 302 -20.22 24.24 -6.83
CA ALA A 302 -19.52 24.36 -5.56
C ALA A 302 -20.55 24.08 -4.43
N PRO A 303 -20.25 23.25 -3.42
CA PRO A 303 -21.25 22.82 -2.46
C PRO A 303 -21.75 24.04 -1.67
N ALA A 304 -22.88 24.57 -2.12
CA ALA A 304 -23.80 25.33 -1.32
C ALA A 304 -24.81 24.30 -0.81
N THR A 305 -24.86 24.11 0.51
CA THR A 305 -25.61 23.11 1.30
C THR A 305 -24.84 21.84 1.70
N GLN A 306 -25.11 21.43 2.95
CA GLN A 306 -24.50 20.31 3.68
C GLN A 306 -25.07 18.94 3.26
N ASP A 307 -25.69 18.85 2.08
CA ASP A 307 -26.32 17.60 1.66
C ASP A 307 -25.25 16.59 1.23
N PRO A 308 -25.33 15.33 1.70
CA PRO A 308 -24.35 14.32 1.34
C PRO A 308 -24.37 14.06 -0.16
N VAL A 309 -23.19 14.08 -0.79
CA VAL A 309 -23.02 13.69 -2.19
C VAL A 309 -23.61 12.28 -2.37
N PRO A 310 -24.57 12.06 -3.28
CA PRO A 310 -25.16 10.74 -3.48
C PRO A 310 -24.10 9.72 -3.88
N LEU A 311 -24.21 8.50 -3.35
CA LEU A 311 -23.29 7.42 -3.69
C LEU A 311 -23.38 7.05 -5.18
N PRO A 312 -22.25 6.65 -5.81
CA PRO A 312 -22.25 6.17 -7.19
C PRO A 312 -23.19 4.97 -7.40
N LYS A 313 -23.85 4.93 -8.56
CA LYS A 313 -24.74 3.81 -8.96
C LYS A 313 -23.96 2.77 -9.79
N THR A 314 -22.92 2.15 -9.21
CA THR A 314 -22.04 1.20 -9.93
C THR A 314 -22.35 -0.28 -9.68
N GLN A 315 -23.43 -0.57 -8.94
CA GLN A 315 -23.71 -1.88 -8.35
C GLN A 315 -23.54 -3.05 -9.34
N MET A 316 -22.59 -3.94 -9.04
CA MET A 316 -22.37 -5.23 -9.72
C MET A 316 -22.31 -5.17 -11.26
N ALA A 317 -21.79 -4.08 -11.84
CA ALA A 317 -21.62 -3.95 -13.28
C ALA A 317 -20.75 -5.09 -13.86
N GLY A 318 -21.18 -5.70 -14.98
CA GLY A 318 -20.42 -6.80 -15.59
C GLY A 318 -20.27 -8.06 -14.73
N GLY A 319 -21.13 -8.23 -13.71
CA GLY A 319 -21.12 -9.38 -12.80
C GLY A 319 -20.04 -9.32 -11.72
N VAL A 320 -19.48 -8.14 -11.46
CA VAL A 320 -18.50 -7.87 -10.40
C VAL A 320 -18.78 -6.50 -9.78
N GLY A 321 -18.66 -6.36 -8.47
CA GLY A 321 -18.90 -5.09 -7.78
C GLY A 321 -17.61 -4.34 -7.46
N HIS A 322 -17.68 -3.05 -7.20
CA HIS A 322 -16.54 -2.33 -6.61
C HIS A 322 -16.52 -2.52 -5.07
N VAL A 323 -15.35 -2.58 -4.43
CA VAL A 323 -15.26 -2.79 -2.98
C VAL A 323 -15.91 -1.68 -2.15
N CYS A 324 -15.94 -0.45 -2.68
CA CYS A 324 -16.63 0.65 -2.02
C CYS A 324 -18.15 0.42 -1.93
N GLU A 325 -18.75 -0.47 -2.71
CA GLU A 325 -20.18 -0.79 -2.58
C GLU A 325 -20.51 -1.51 -1.26
N LEU A 326 -19.51 -2.12 -0.62
CA LEU A 326 -19.68 -2.82 0.65
C LEU A 326 -19.77 -1.87 1.85
N ASP A 327 -19.22 -0.64 1.77
CA ASP A 327 -19.18 0.30 2.91
C ASP A 327 -18.94 1.78 2.55
N ALA A 328 -19.21 2.17 1.31
CA ALA A 328 -18.88 3.48 0.76
C ALA A 328 -17.39 3.88 0.90
N CYS A 329 -16.47 2.91 1.02
CA CYS A 329 -15.06 3.16 1.32
C CYS A 329 -14.83 4.06 2.55
N ARG A 330 -15.69 3.90 3.57
CA ARG A 330 -15.58 4.67 4.80
C ARG A 330 -14.46 4.12 5.68
N LEU A 331 -13.37 4.89 5.79
CA LEU A 331 -12.30 4.55 6.72
C LEU A 331 -12.79 4.65 8.18
N PRO A 332 -12.30 3.78 9.08
CA PRO A 332 -12.55 3.93 10.50
C PRO A 332 -11.97 5.26 11.01
N GLY A 333 -12.54 5.74 12.11
CA GLY A 333 -12.08 6.97 12.78
C GLY A 333 -10.59 6.93 13.15
N VAL A 334 -10.01 8.11 13.27
CA VAL A 334 -8.63 8.29 13.74
C VAL A 334 -8.55 7.76 15.16
N TRP A 335 -7.61 6.85 15.42
CA TRP A 335 -7.40 6.34 16.77
C TRP A 335 -6.68 7.42 17.58
N ARG A 336 -7.43 8.18 18.37
CA ARG A 336 -6.86 9.05 19.39
C ARG A 336 -6.55 8.19 20.61
N GLY A 337 -5.45 7.45 20.56
CA GLY A 337 -4.85 6.90 21.77
C GLY A 337 -4.73 8.02 22.80
N THR A 338 -5.12 7.74 24.03
CA THR A 338 -5.05 8.65 25.18
C THR A 338 -3.68 9.33 25.26
N ARG A 339 -3.57 10.55 24.71
CA ARG A 339 -2.61 11.53 25.21
C ARG A 339 -3.14 11.95 26.58
N ASN A 340 -2.82 11.15 27.59
CA ASN A 340 -2.85 11.65 28.94
C ASN A 340 -1.84 12.80 28.97
N ASN A 341 -2.36 14.03 29.00
CA ASN A 341 -1.61 15.21 29.39
C ASN A 341 -1.24 15.02 30.87
N GLY A 342 -0.18 14.25 31.10
CA GLY A 342 0.58 14.27 32.33
C GLY A 342 1.36 15.57 32.35
N ASN A 343 0.79 16.53 33.07
CA ASN A 343 1.38 17.76 33.56
C ASN A 343 2.91 17.61 33.83
N ILE A 344 3.76 18.24 33.01
CA ILE A 344 5.14 18.55 33.38
C ILE A 344 5.30 20.06 33.28
N ASN A 345 4.86 20.74 34.33
CA ASN A 345 5.43 22.02 34.73
C ASN A 345 6.58 21.73 35.69
N GLY A 346 7.78 22.22 35.36
CA GLY A 346 8.87 22.40 36.30
C GLY A 346 10.21 21.88 35.82
N GLY A 347 11.12 22.80 35.44
CA GLY A 347 12.55 22.48 35.36
C GLY A 347 13.30 23.20 34.24
N SER A 348 13.69 24.44 34.52
CA SER A 348 14.69 25.24 33.81
C SER A 348 16.00 24.49 33.49
N GLY A 349 16.61 24.75 32.31
CA GLY A 349 18.01 24.36 32.09
C GLY A 349 18.56 24.54 30.68
N ALA A 350 19.16 25.70 30.43
CA ALA A 350 20.29 25.97 29.53
C ALA A 350 20.16 25.74 28.01
N ASN A 351 20.20 26.87 27.29
CA ASN A 351 20.36 27.03 25.85
C ASN A 351 21.88 27.11 25.51
N PRO A 352 22.44 26.39 24.52
CA PRO A 352 23.82 26.62 24.09
C PRO A 352 23.87 27.77 23.07
N GLN A 353 24.61 28.82 23.43
CA GLN A 353 24.87 29.99 22.59
C GLN A 353 25.65 29.64 21.31
N ALA A 354 25.21 30.23 20.20
CA ALA A 354 25.93 30.30 18.94
C ALA A 354 27.16 31.22 19.05
N GLY A 355 28.29 30.75 18.52
CA GLY A 355 29.58 31.44 18.53
C GLY A 355 29.59 32.74 17.72
N LYS A 356 30.24 33.76 18.28
CA LYS A 356 30.64 34.99 17.57
C LYS A 356 32.12 34.92 17.21
N ALA A 357 32.43 35.25 15.95
CA ALA A 357 33.77 35.43 15.41
C ALA A 357 34.48 36.67 16.02
N PRO A 358 35.83 36.69 16.08
CA PRO A 358 36.57 37.81 16.66
C PRO A 358 36.84 38.91 15.64
N ARG A 359 36.70 40.18 16.07
CA ARG A 359 37.28 41.35 15.40
C ARG A 359 38.54 41.79 16.14
N HIS A 360 39.62 41.92 15.37
CA HIS A 360 40.87 42.58 15.76
C HIS A 360 40.67 44.04 16.18
N GLY A 361 41.53 44.53 17.09
CA GLY A 361 41.85 45.96 17.18
C GLY A 361 42.36 46.47 18.52
N ARG A 362 43.70 46.55 18.64
CA ARG A 362 44.54 47.56 19.34
C ARG A 362 44.15 48.00 20.76
N HIS A 363 45.01 47.70 21.74
CA HIS A 363 46.05 48.64 22.20
C HIS A 363 47.15 47.89 22.97
#